data_AF-R4YXS9-F1
#
_entry.id   AF-R4YXS9-F1
#
_cell.length_a   1.000
_cell.length_b   1.000
_cell.length_c   1.000
_cell.angle_alpha   90.00
_cell.angle_beta   90.00
_cell.angle_gamma   90.00
#
_symmetry.space_group_name_H-M   'P 1'
#
loop_
_entity.id
_entity.type
_entity.pdbx_description
1 polymer ?
#
loop_
_entity_poly.entity_id
_entity_poly.type
_entity_poly.pdbx_seq_one_letter_code
_entity_poly.pdbx_strand_id
1 'polypeptide(L)'
;MSDAAVTDQAEEETETAEQDEAREALVDSVRSHLGDAVVASEVMPGLDTHVRISNEAWGEAAQVVRYDLGFRYFCFLSVLDWLPSPFGRYLETEPETLQKAAAAAGDAELTPGICGADRRFQVFARVRNLTTNQMLCLRADTTSDEDPIAPTWVNTFAGAEWHEREAWEMFGVTFEGHPGLRNLYLPGDFEGNPLRKDFPLLARLVKPWPGIVDVEPIPAPPEPDEAAPQEDGS
;
A
#
# COMPACT_ATOMS: atom_id res chain seq x y z
N MET A 1 -23.66 31.43 -15.00
CA MET A 1 -22.47 30.66 -14.59
C MET A 1 -22.79 29.58 -13.55
N SER A 2 -24.05 29.11 -13.41
CA SER A 2 -24.41 28.04 -12.46
C SER A 2 -24.90 26.73 -13.11
N ASP A 3 -25.21 26.70 -14.40
CA ASP A 3 -25.68 25.46 -15.06
C ASP A 3 -24.56 24.47 -15.38
N ALA A 4 -23.37 24.95 -15.75
CA ALA A 4 -22.27 24.07 -16.17
C ALA A 4 -21.71 23.21 -15.01
N ALA A 5 -21.75 23.70 -13.77
CA ALA A 5 -21.24 22.95 -12.61
C ALA A 5 -22.21 21.88 -12.10
N VAL A 6 -23.52 22.04 -12.35
CA VAL A 6 -24.54 21.05 -11.95
C VAL A 6 -24.59 19.90 -12.94
N THR A 7 -24.35 20.16 -14.23
CA THR A 7 -24.25 19.11 -15.26
C THR A 7 -22.99 18.26 -15.07
N ASP A 8 -21.84 18.88 -14.75
CA ASP A 8 -20.57 18.18 -14.51
C ASP A 8 -20.66 17.23 -13.29
N GLN A 9 -21.30 17.67 -12.21
CA GLN A 9 -21.51 16.83 -11.02
C GLN A 9 -22.50 15.69 -11.25
N ALA A 10 -23.57 15.92 -12.02
CA ALA A 10 -24.53 14.86 -12.33
C ALA A 10 -23.94 13.81 -13.29
N GLU A 11 -23.06 14.24 -14.22
CA GLU A 11 -22.31 13.34 -15.09
C GLU A 11 -21.23 12.57 -14.32
N GLU A 12 -20.48 13.21 -13.42
CA GLU A 12 -19.52 12.53 -12.52
C GLU A 12 -20.21 11.56 -11.56
N GLU A 13 -21.34 11.91 -10.96
CA GLU A 13 -22.10 11.01 -10.07
C GLU A 13 -22.66 9.80 -10.84
N THR A 14 -23.14 10.01 -12.06
CA THR A 14 -23.65 8.91 -12.92
C THR A 14 -22.52 8.01 -13.39
N GLU A 15 -21.40 8.59 -13.84
CA GLU A 15 -20.21 7.83 -14.26
C GLU A 15 -19.66 7.04 -13.08
N THR A 16 -19.59 7.62 -11.88
CA THR A 16 -19.13 6.94 -10.66
C THR A 16 -20.04 5.77 -10.29
N ALA A 17 -21.37 5.95 -10.36
CA ALA A 17 -22.33 4.89 -10.07
C ALA A 17 -22.24 3.71 -11.06
N GLU A 18 -22.17 3.98 -12.37
CA GLU A 18 -21.99 2.93 -13.40
C GLU A 18 -20.65 2.20 -13.22
N GLN A 19 -19.62 2.96 -12.89
CA GLN A 19 -18.29 2.44 -12.59
C GLN A 19 -18.26 1.53 -11.36
N ASP A 20 -19.08 1.82 -10.35
CA ASP A 20 -19.19 0.98 -9.16
C ASP A 20 -19.98 -0.31 -9.46
N GLU A 21 -21.07 -0.25 -10.23
CA GLU A 21 -21.76 -1.44 -10.74
C GLU A 21 -20.81 -2.34 -11.56
N ALA A 22 -19.98 -1.72 -12.42
CA ALA A 22 -18.98 -2.45 -13.21
C ALA A 22 -17.87 -3.08 -12.32
N ARG A 23 -17.52 -2.44 -11.20
CA ARG A 23 -16.54 -2.96 -10.22
C ARG A 23 -17.13 -4.11 -9.41
N GLU A 24 -18.41 -4.03 -9.05
CA GLU A 24 -19.14 -5.14 -8.42
C GLU A 24 -19.24 -6.34 -9.37
N ALA A 25 -19.61 -6.10 -10.63
CA ALA A 25 -19.63 -7.14 -11.66
C ALA A 25 -18.24 -7.77 -11.91
N LEU A 26 -17.17 -7.00 -11.74
CA LEU A 26 -15.80 -7.51 -11.78
C LEU A 26 -15.52 -8.45 -10.59
N VAL A 27 -15.94 -8.10 -9.37
CA VAL A 27 -15.82 -8.99 -8.20
C VAL A 27 -16.57 -10.30 -8.46
N ASP A 28 -17.78 -10.23 -8.99
CA ASP A 28 -18.57 -11.41 -9.34
C ASP A 28 -17.87 -12.27 -10.41
N SER A 29 -17.25 -11.61 -11.40
CA SER A 29 -16.48 -12.31 -12.43
C SER A 29 -15.28 -13.04 -11.83
N VAL A 30 -14.53 -12.41 -10.92
CA VAL A 30 -13.43 -13.07 -10.20
C VAL A 30 -13.92 -14.25 -9.36
N ARG A 31 -15.02 -14.07 -8.62
CA ARG A 31 -15.65 -15.15 -7.83
C ARG A 31 -16.14 -16.31 -8.70
N SER A 32 -16.64 -16.03 -9.90
CA SER A 32 -17.12 -17.07 -10.81
C SER A 32 -16.01 -17.98 -11.34
N HIS A 33 -14.78 -17.46 -11.44
CA HIS A 33 -13.62 -18.24 -11.88
C HIS A 33 -12.89 -18.92 -10.71
N LEU A 34 -12.71 -18.22 -9.59
CA LEU A 34 -11.89 -18.70 -8.46
C LEU A 34 -12.70 -19.36 -7.33
N GLY A 35 -14.03 -19.22 -7.35
CA GLY A 35 -14.94 -19.84 -6.38
C GLY A 35 -14.59 -19.49 -4.93
N ASP A 36 -14.51 -20.52 -4.09
CA ASP A 36 -14.23 -20.41 -2.65
C ASP A 36 -12.81 -19.95 -2.34
N ALA A 37 -11.92 -19.86 -3.34
CA ALA A 37 -10.59 -19.28 -3.15
C ALA A 37 -10.64 -17.76 -2.94
N VAL A 38 -11.76 -17.09 -3.29
CA VAL A 38 -11.98 -15.68 -2.94
C VAL A 38 -12.40 -15.57 -1.48
N VAL A 39 -11.43 -15.22 -0.62
CA VAL A 39 -11.62 -15.12 0.84
C VAL A 39 -12.42 -13.87 1.21
N ALA A 40 -12.11 -12.74 0.58
CA ALA A 40 -12.78 -11.47 0.84
C ALA A 40 -12.66 -10.53 -0.35
N SER A 41 -13.59 -9.60 -0.50
CA SER A 41 -13.59 -8.61 -1.57
C SER A 41 -14.19 -7.31 -1.09
N GLU A 42 -13.68 -6.19 -1.56
CA GLU A 42 -14.14 -4.86 -1.20
C GLU A 42 -13.99 -3.93 -2.40
N VAL A 43 -15.06 -3.21 -2.74
CA VAL A 43 -15.04 -2.17 -3.77
C VAL A 43 -14.86 -0.84 -3.06
N MET A 44 -13.82 -0.09 -3.42
CA MET A 44 -13.69 1.31 -3.04
C MET A 44 -14.26 2.18 -4.16
N PRO A 45 -15.40 2.86 -3.92
CA PRO A 45 -16.05 3.71 -4.91
C PRO A 45 -15.08 4.69 -5.58
N GLY A 46 -15.09 4.72 -6.91
CA GLY A 46 -14.24 5.61 -7.72
C GLY A 46 -12.72 5.36 -7.66
N LEU A 47 -12.24 4.45 -6.81
CA LEU A 47 -10.81 4.18 -6.60
C LEU A 47 -10.40 2.84 -7.22
N ASP A 48 -10.66 1.73 -6.52
CA ASP A 48 -10.10 0.42 -6.85
C ASP A 48 -10.99 -0.73 -6.34
N THR A 49 -10.93 -1.87 -7.03
CA THR A 49 -11.51 -3.14 -6.56
C THR A 49 -10.44 -3.98 -5.89
N HIS A 50 -10.66 -4.40 -4.65
CA HIS A 50 -9.74 -5.23 -3.87
C HIS A 50 -10.31 -6.63 -3.67
N VAL A 51 -9.49 -7.64 -3.93
CA VAL A 51 -9.85 -9.05 -3.74
C VAL A 51 -8.73 -9.77 -3.01
N ARG A 52 -9.06 -10.39 -1.89
CA ARG A 52 -8.20 -11.31 -1.16
C ARG A 52 -8.51 -12.73 -1.59
N ILE A 53 -7.47 -13.44 -2.02
CA ILE A 53 -7.53 -14.81 -2.49
C ILE A 53 -6.65 -15.71 -1.61
N SER A 54 -6.95 -17.00 -1.59
CA SER A 54 -6.12 -17.98 -0.89
C SER A 54 -4.74 -18.09 -1.54
N ASN A 55 -3.74 -18.52 -0.77
CA ASN A 55 -2.37 -18.68 -1.25
C ASN A 55 -2.29 -19.69 -2.40
N GLU A 56 -3.05 -20.80 -2.28
CA GLU A 56 -3.06 -21.91 -3.21
C GLU A 56 -3.56 -21.48 -4.60
N ALA A 57 -4.52 -20.55 -4.64
CA ALA A 57 -5.08 -20.02 -5.87
C ALA A 57 -4.32 -18.79 -6.41
N TRP A 58 -3.29 -18.29 -5.71
CA TRP A 58 -2.59 -17.06 -6.08
C TRP A 58 -2.00 -17.12 -7.50
N GLY A 59 -1.37 -18.24 -7.88
CA GLY A 59 -0.81 -18.43 -9.22
C GLY A 59 -1.88 -18.59 -10.31
N GLU A 60 -2.98 -19.28 -10.00
CA GLU A 60 -4.14 -19.44 -10.89
C GLU A 60 -4.84 -18.10 -11.12
N ALA A 61 -5.00 -17.29 -10.08
CA ALA A 61 -5.60 -15.97 -10.17
C ALA A 61 -4.87 -15.07 -11.17
N ALA A 62 -3.53 -15.13 -11.23
CA ALA A 62 -2.77 -14.42 -12.26
C ALA A 62 -3.23 -14.80 -13.68
N GLN A 63 -3.41 -16.11 -13.91
CA GLN A 63 -3.82 -16.65 -15.20
C GLN A 63 -5.24 -16.24 -15.56
N VAL A 64 -6.18 -16.36 -14.61
CA VAL A 64 -7.58 -15.93 -14.78
C VAL A 64 -7.66 -14.44 -15.08
N VAL A 65 -7.05 -13.59 -14.24
CA VAL A 65 -7.17 -12.13 -14.40
C VAL A 65 -6.53 -11.67 -15.71
N ARG A 66 -5.41 -12.28 -16.10
CA ARG A 66 -4.86 -12.09 -17.42
C ARG A 66 -5.83 -12.72 -18.42
N TYR A 67 -5.70 -14.00 -18.72
CA TYR A 67 -6.22 -14.61 -19.94
C TYR A 67 -7.73 -14.50 -20.08
N ASP A 68 -8.49 -14.66 -19.00
CA ASP A 68 -9.96 -14.73 -19.05
C ASP A 68 -10.60 -13.34 -18.85
N LEU A 69 -10.13 -12.56 -17.87
CA LEU A 69 -10.72 -11.25 -17.53
C LEU A 69 -10.07 -10.06 -18.27
N GLY A 70 -9.01 -10.30 -19.04
CA GLY A 70 -8.42 -9.29 -19.93
C GLY A 70 -7.51 -8.26 -19.27
N PHE A 71 -7.09 -8.45 -18.01
CA PHE A 71 -6.13 -7.57 -17.32
C PHE A 71 -4.72 -7.81 -17.87
N ARG A 72 -4.41 -7.15 -19.00
CA ARG A 72 -3.15 -7.32 -19.74
C ARG A 72 -2.01 -6.48 -19.17
N TYR A 73 -2.31 -5.39 -18.47
CA TYR A 73 -1.30 -4.49 -17.92
C TYR A 73 -1.01 -4.85 -16.47
N PHE A 74 0.24 -5.22 -16.19
CA PHE A 74 0.73 -5.44 -14.84
C PHE A 74 1.32 -4.13 -14.30
N CYS A 75 0.82 -3.67 -13.16
CA CYS A 75 1.28 -2.43 -12.54
C CYS A 75 2.48 -2.70 -11.63
N PHE A 76 2.27 -3.49 -10.58
CA PHE A 76 3.31 -3.86 -9.61
C PHE A 76 2.90 -5.09 -8.80
N LEU A 77 3.90 -5.67 -8.13
CA LEU A 77 3.74 -6.64 -7.05
C LEU A 77 4.62 -6.20 -5.86
N SER A 78 4.12 -6.36 -4.64
CA SER A 78 4.84 -6.05 -3.41
C SER A 78 4.33 -6.93 -2.26
N VAL A 79 4.83 -6.69 -1.05
CA VAL A 79 4.46 -7.43 0.16
C VAL A 79 4.06 -6.46 1.26
N LEU A 80 3.04 -6.82 2.02
CA LEU A 80 2.61 -6.15 3.23
C LEU A 80 3.12 -6.93 4.44
N ASP A 81 3.72 -6.22 5.41
CA ASP A 81 4.07 -6.76 6.74
C ASP A 81 3.08 -6.20 7.77
N TRP A 82 2.17 -7.04 8.26
CA TRP A 82 1.13 -6.67 9.22
C TRP A 82 1.61 -6.65 10.68
N LEU A 83 2.87 -6.99 10.96
CA LEU A 83 3.41 -6.90 12.31
C LEU A 83 3.21 -5.48 12.88
N PRO A 84 2.74 -5.31 14.11
CA PRO A 84 2.84 -4.01 14.79
C PRO A 84 4.33 -3.67 14.91
N SER A 85 4.75 -2.46 14.49
CA SER A 85 6.16 -2.08 14.59
C SER A 85 6.60 -2.19 16.05
N PRO A 86 7.59 -3.05 16.39
CA PRO A 86 8.09 -3.14 17.77
C PRO A 86 8.76 -1.83 18.19
N PHE A 87 9.10 -0.96 17.24
CA PHE A 87 9.74 0.33 17.51
C PHE A 87 8.74 1.48 17.68
N GLY A 88 7.44 1.20 17.78
CA GLY A 88 6.40 2.23 17.89
C GLY A 88 6.12 2.96 16.56
N ARG A 89 5.37 4.08 16.64
CA ARG A 89 5.15 4.98 15.50
C ARG A 89 6.32 5.96 15.40
N TYR A 90 6.66 6.37 14.17
CA TYR A 90 7.82 7.22 13.80
C TYR A 90 8.00 8.56 14.54
N LEU A 91 7.13 8.91 15.50
CA LEU A 91 7.19 10.15 16.26
C LEU A 91 7.83 9.98 17.66
N GLU A 92 8.13 8.75 18.10
CA GLU A 92 8.70 8.48 19.44
C GLU A 92 10.17 8.02 19.32
N THR A 93 11.04 8.89 18.82
CA THR A 93 12.40 8.55 18.38
C THR A 93 13.49 8.89 19.40
N GLU A 94 13.28 8.56 20.67
CA GLU A 94 14.35 8.58 21.67
C GLU A 94 14.88 7.14 21.86
N PRO A 95 16.20 6.87 21.80
CA PRO A 95 16.75 5.51 21.81
C PRO A 95 16.33 4.66 23.03
N GLU A 96 16.21 5.26 24.21
CA GLU A 96 15.72 4.60 25.42
C GLU A 96 14.21 4.29 25.33
N THR A 97 13.47 5.12 24.60
CA THR A 97 12.04 4.95 24.34
C THR A 97 11.79 3.85 23.33
N LEU A 98 12.66 3.62 22.35
CA LEU A 98 12.53 2.49 21.40
C LEU A 98 12.60 1.12 22.11
N GLN A 99 13.51 0.97 23.07
CA GLN A 99 13.68 -0.27 23.83
C GLN A 99 12.55 -0.48 24.85
N LYS A 100 12.02 0.61 25.43
CA LYS A 100 10.80 0.58 26.25
C LYS A 100 9.54 0.40 25.43
N ALA A 101 9.41 0.99 24.25
CA ALA A 101 8.27 0.87 23.35
C ALA A 101 8.18 -0.54 22.76
N ALA A 102 9.31 -1.18 22.43
CA ALA A 102 9.32 -2.61 22.09
C ALA A 102 8.88 -3.51 23.24
N ALA A 103 9.16 -3.10 24.49
CA ALA A 103 8.71 -3.81 25.68
C ALA A 103 7.29 -3.43 26.14
N ALA A 104 6.76 -2.27 25.71
CA ALA A 104 5.50 -1.68 26.13
C ALA A 104 4.43 -1.63 25.03
N ALA A 105 4.77 -1.98 23.79
CA ALA A 105 3.85 -2.30 22.72
C ALA A 105 3.10 -3.57 23.11
N GLY A 106 2.18 -3.41 24.06
CA GLY A 106 1.18 -4.39 24.38
C GLY A 106 0.24 -4.61 23.19
N ASP A 107 -0.64 -5.59 23.36
CA ASP A 107 -1.59 -6.15 22.40
C ASP A 107 -2.65 -5.15 21.88
N ALA A 108 -2.24 -4.02 21.30
CA ALA A 108 -3.15 -3.21 20.50
C ALA A 108 -3.54 -4.02 19.27
N GLU A 109 -4.76 -4.57 19.29
CA GLU A 109 -5.30 -5.40 18.21
C GLU A 109 -5.34 -4.59 16.91
N LEU A 110 -4.37 -4.85 16.04
CA LEU A 110 -4.20 -4.15 14.78
C LEU A 110 -5.16 -4.82 13.79
N THR A 111 -6.27 -4.15 13.49
CA THR A 111 -7.21 -4.65 12.48
C THR A 111 -6.56 -4.48 11.11
N PRO A 112 -6.33 -5.57 10.36
CA PRO A 112 -5.86 -5.43 8.99
C PRO A 112 -6.92 -4.65 8.20
N GLY A 113 -6.46 -3.84 7.24
CA GLY A 113 -7.33 -2.89 6.53
C GLY A 113 -8.31 -3.58 5.56
N ILE A 114 -8.45 -2.99 4.38
CA ILE A 114 -9.34 -3.43 3.30
C ILE A 114 -9.23 -4.95 3.10
N CYS A 115 -10.37 -5.64 3.15
CA CYS A 115 -10.59 -7.10 3.17
C CYS A 115 -9.72 -8.00 4.13
N GLY A 116 -9.08 -7.47 5.17
CA GLY A 116 -8.47 -8.27 6.24
C GLY A 116 -7.15 -9.00 5.94
N ALA A 117 -6.57 -9.64 6.96
CA ALA A 117 -5.38 -10.48 6.89
C ALA A 117 -5.36 -11.53 8.00
N ASP A 118 -4.92 -12.75 7.70
CA ASP A 118 -4.82 -13.82 8.69
C ASP A 118 -3.37 -14.17 9.02
N ARG A 119 -2.41 -13.63 8.25
CA ARG A 119 -0.97 -13.84 8.42
C ARG A 119 -0.21 -12.53 8.47
N ARG A 120 1.03 -12.58 8.96
CA ARG A 120 1.93 -11.43 8.99
C ARG A 120 2.20 -10.90 7.59
N PHE A 121 2.57 -11.78 6.66
CA PHE A 121 2.94 -11.37 5.30
C PHE A 121 1.83 -11.65 4.31
N GLN A 122 1.46 -10.62 3.54
CA GLN A 122 0.60 -10.75 2.37
C GLN A 122 1.32 -10.31 1.11
N VAL A 123 1.26 -11.11 0.06
CA VAL A 123 1.60 -10.65 -1.29
C VAL A 123 0.47 -9.78 -1.81
N PHE A 124 0.81 -8.72 -2.54
CA PHE A 124 -0.12 -7.73 -3.06
C PHE A 124 0.28 -7.34 -4.48
N ALA A 125 -0.63 -7.45 -5.44
CA ALA A 125 -0.39 -7.11 -6.83
C ALA A 125 -1.54 -6.29 -7.41
N ARG A 126 -1.22 -5.39 -8.33
CA ARG A 126 -2.20 -4.57 -9.05
C ARG A 126 -2.07 -4.79 -10.54
N VAL A 127 -3.22 -4.97 -11.19
CA VAL A 127 -3.34 -5.15 -12.64
C VAL A 127 -4.42 -4.22 -13.20
N ARG A 128 -4.32 -3.89 -14.49
CA ARG A 128 -5.27 -3.02 -15.18
C ARG A 128 -5.74 -3.64 -16.49
N ASN A 129 -7.04 -3.54 -16.73
CA ASN A 129 -7.66 -3.83 -18.01
C ASN A 129 -7.64 -2.54 -18.85
N LEU A 130 -6.95 -2.56 -19.98
CA LEU A 130 -6.79 -1.38 -20.83
C LEU A 130 -8.01 -1.07 -21.69
N THR A 131 -8.91 -2.06 -21.87
CA THR A 131 -10.14 -1.90 -22.65
C THR A 131 -11.26 -1.32 -21.80
N THR A 132 -11.45 -1.85 -20.59
CA THR A 132 -12.50 -1.37 -19.67
C THR A 132 -12.01 -0.26 -18.74
N ASN A 133 -10.72 0.08 -18.77
CA ASN A 133 -10.07 1.02 -17.86
C ASN A 133 -10.15 0.63 -16.36
N GLN A 134 -10.56 -0.60 -16.05
CA GLN A 134 -10.70 -1.06 -14.67
C GLN A 134 -9.36 -1.46 -14.07
N MET A 135 -9.21 -1.22 -12.77
CA MET A 135 -8.07 -1.65 -11.96
C MET A 135 -8.50 -2.68 -10.93
N LEU A 136 -7.65 -3.68 -10.72
CA LEU A 136 -7.88 -4.78 -9.78
C LEU A 136 -6.66 -4.98 -8.90
N CYS A 137 -6.90 -4.94 -7.61
CA CYS A 137 -5.94 -5.13 -6.53
C CYS A 137 -6.15 -6.54 -5.94
N LEU A 138 -5.16 -7.41 -6.09
CA LEU A 138 -5.20 -8.80 -5.62
C LEU A 138 -4.22 -8.97 -4.48
N ARG A 139 -4.62 -9.72 -3.45
CA ARG A 139 -3.73 -10.05 -2.35
C ARG A 139 -3.96 -11.46 -1.83
N ALA A 140 -2.93 -12.07 -1.28
CA ALA A 140 -3.00 -13.37 -0.64
C ALA A 140 -2.07 -13.39 0.57
N ASP A 141 -2.50 -14.07 1.62
CA ASP A 141 -1.62 -14.42 2.72
C ASP A 141 -0.58 -15.43 2.26
N THR A 142 0.62 -15.31 2.82
CA THR A 142 1.69 -16.29 2.60
C THR A 142 1.44 -17.56 3.41
N THR A 143 2.20 -18.62 3.11
CA THR A 143 2.08 -19.93 3.78
C THR A 143 2.29 -19.87 5.30
N SER A 144 3.26 -19.06 5.77
CA SER A 144 3.62 -18.93 7.18
C SER A 144 4.31 -17.60 7.48
N ASP A 145 4.45 -17.25 8.75
CA ASP A 145 5.13 -16.03 9.17
C ASP A 145 6.66 -16.17 9.21
N GLU A 146 7.18 -17.39 9.34
CA GLU A 146 8.61 -17.69 9.49
C GLU A 146 9.28 -17.97 8.14
N ASP A 147 8.60 -18.76 7.29
CA ASP A 147 8.98 -19.07 5.92
C ASP A 147 7.82 -18.72 4.98
N PRO A 148 7.65 -17.42 4.66
CA PRO A 148 6.55 -16.96 3.83
C PRO A 148 6.79 -17.34 2.37
N ILE A 149 5.91 -18.18 1.83
CA ILE A 149 5.95 -18.64 0.44
C ILE A 149 4.67 -18.20 -0.29
N ALA A 150 4.79 -17.87 -1.57
CA ALA A 150 3.68 -17.67 -2.49
C ALA A 150 4.03 -18.19 -3.90
N PRO A 151 3.06 -18.63 -4.72
CA PRO A 151 3.31 -18.95 -6.12
C PRO A 151 3.83 -17.76 -6.95
N THR A 152 4.74 -17.99 -7.91
CA THR A 152 5.20 -16.95 -8.84
C THR A 152 4.12 -16.52 -9.83
N TRP A 153 4.09 -15.24 -10.18
CA TRP A 153 3.33 -14.67 -11.29
C TRP A 153 4.16 -14.53 -12.57
N VAL A 154 5.47 -14.78 -12.54
CA VAL A 154 6.39 -14.57 -13.68
C VAL A 154 5.95 -15.31 -14.95
N ASN A 155 5.41 -16.51 -14.80
CA ASN A 155 4.92 -17.32 -15.94
C ASN A 155 3.74 -16.66 -16.67
N THR A 156 3.05 -15.72 -16.02
CA THR A 156 1.88 -15.03 -16.55
C THR A 156 2.21 -13.57 -16.88
N PHE A 157 2.95 -12.89 -16.02
CA PHE A 157 3.38 -11.52 -16.16
C PHE A 157 4.90 -11.45 -16.07
N ALA A 158 5.58 -11.35 -17.21
CA ALA A 158 7.05 -11.26 -17.24
C ALA A 158 7.62 -10.09 -16.39
N GLY A 159 6.86 -8.99 -16.25
CA GLY A 159 7.25 -7.85 -15.41
C GLY A 159 7.25 -8.14 -13.90
N ALA A 160 6.67 -9.26 -13.47
CA ALA A 160 6.68 -9.68 -12.07
C ALA A 160 8.09 -10.11 -11.60
N GLU A 161 9.01 -10.48 -12.51
CA GLU A 161 10.34 -11.02 -12.14
C GLU A 161 11.14 -10.05 -11.25
N TRP A 162 11.11 -8.76 -11.58
CA TRP A 162 11.80 -7.73 -10.79
C TRP A 162 11.12 -7.51 -9.44
N HIS A 163 9.80 -7.49 -9.43
CA HIS A 163 9.00 -7.23 -8.24
C HIS A 163 9.07 -8.39 -7.24
N GLU A 164 9.06 -9.63 -7.72
CA GLU A 164 9.21 -10.82 -6.88
C GLU A 164 10.62 -10.92 -6.30
N ARG A 165 11.66 -10.53 -7.06
CA ARG A 165 13.03 -10.43 -6.54
C ARG A 165 13.18 -9.35 -5.49
N GLU A 166 12.59 -8.19 -5.71
CA GLU A 166 12.55 -7.11 -4.72
C GLU A 166 11.81 -7.54 -3.46
N ALA A 167 10.63 -8.16 -3.59
CA ALA A 167 9.86 -8.67 -2.46
C ALA A 167 10.63 -9.76 -1.69
N TRP A 168 11.33 -10.65 -2.39
CA TRP A 168 12.21 -11.65 -1.78
C TRP A 168 13.37 -11.01 -1.02
N GLU A 169 14.05 -10.03 -1.61
CA GLU A 169 15.20 -9.37 -0.98
C GLU A 169 14.77 -8.48 0.20
N MET A 170 13.70 -7.70 0.03
CA MET A 170 13.27 -6.69 0.99
C MET A 170 12.40 -7.24 2.14
N PHE A 171 11.61 -8.28 1.89
CA PHE A 171 10.69 -8.90 2.84
C PHE A 171 10.95 -10.38 3.09
N GLY A 172 11.84 -11.04 2.37
CA GLY A 172 12.16 -12.45 2.56
C GLY A 172 11.03 -13.40 2.17
N VAL A 173 10.13 -12.99 1.27
CA VAL A 173 9.06 -13.85 0.73
C VAL A 173 9.59 -14.66 -0.45
N THR A 174 9.48 -15.98 -0.38
CA THR A 174 9.93 -16.89 -1.44
C THR A 174 8.82 -17.12 -2.46
N PHE A 175 9.13 -16.93 -3.74
CA PHE A 175 8.20 -17.18 -4.83
C PHE A 175 8.43 -18.56 -5.47
N GLU A 176 7.52 -19.49 -5.27
CA GLU A 176 7.63 -20.86 -5.80
C GLU A 176 7.48 -20.85 -7.33
N GLY A 177 8.41 -21.50 -8.02
CA GLY A 177 8.46 -21.56 -9.48
C GLY A 177 9.17 -20.37 -10.15
N HIS A 178 9.67 -19.40 -9.38
CA HIS A 178 10.41 -18.27 -9.93
C HIS A 178 11.76 -18.71 -10.54
N PRO A 179 12.14 -18.24 -11.75
CA PRO A 179 13.30 -18.75 -12.49
C PRO A 179 14.67 -18.37 -11.87
N GLY A 180 14.73 -17.35 -11.03
CA GLY A 180 15.98 -16.94 -10.39
C GLY A 180 15.81 -15.84 -9.34
N LEU A 181 15.53 -16.24 -8.10
CA LEU A 181 15.55 -15.33 -6.96
C LEU A 181 17.00 -15.02 -6.58
N ARG A 182 17.37 -13.74 -6.71
CA ARG A 182 18.71 -13.22 -6.39
C ARG A 182 18.60 -11.74 -6.05
N ASN A 183 19.55 -11.28 -5.23
CA ASN A 183 19.65 -9.88 -4.80
C ASN A 183 19.54 -8.93 -6.00
N LEU A 184 18.79 -7.84 -5.80
CA LEU A 184 18.54 -6.82 -6.81
C LEU A 184 19.23 -5.52 -6.42
N TYR A 185 19.12 -5.12 -5.16
CA TYR A 185 19.62 -3.85 -4.65
C TYR A 185 20.72 -3.98 -3.59
N LEU A 186 20.63 -4.99 -2.71
CA LEU A 186 21.52 -5.10 -1.56
C LEU A 186 22.86 -5.73 -1.95
N PRO A 187 23.95 -5.31 -1.30
CA PRO A 187 25.23 -6.02 -1.37
C PRO A 187 25.07 -7.50 -1.05
N GLY A 188 25.88 -8.37 -1.65
CA GLY A 188 25.76 -9.82 -1.49
C GLY A 188 26.06 -10.34 -0.08
N ASP A 189 26.72 -9.52 0.73
CA ASP A 189 27.06 -9.73 2.13
C ASP A 189 26.06 -9.09 3.11
N PHE A 190 24.99 -8.48 2.61
CA PHE A 190 23.94 -7.91 3.46
C PHE A 190 23.11 -9.03 4.11
N GLU A 191 22.96 -8.96 5.44
CA GLU A 191 22.16 -9.91 6.21
C GLU A 191 20.81 -9.31 6.63
N GLY A 192 19.72 -9.99 6.28
CA GLY A 192 18.35 -9.64 6.68
C GLY A 192 17.53 -8.93 5.60
N ASN A 193 16.35 -8.44 5.99
CA ASN A 193 15.32 -7.93 5.08
C ASN A 193 14.89 -6.51 5.51
N PRO A 194 15.41 -5.44 4.87
CA PRO A 194 15.28 -4.06 5.33
C PRO A 194 13.87 -3.53 5.53
N LEU A 195 12.89 -4.00 4.74
CA LEU A 195 11.52 -3.50 4.80
C LEU A 195 10.65 -4.24 5.81
N ARG A 196 11.16 -5.30 6.45
CA ARG A 196 10.45 -5.92 7.59
C ARG A 196 10.41 -4.95 8.77
N LYS A 197 9.31 -4.96 9.49
CA LYS A 197 9.11 -4.02 10.61
C LYS A 197 10.00 -4.32 11.82
N ASP A 198 10.35 -5.58 12.03
CA ASP A 198 11.30 -6.05 13.04
C ASP A 198 12.78 -5.80 12.67
N PHE A 199 13.08 -5.45 11.41
CA PHE A 199 14.46 -5.15 11.02
C PHE A 199 14.95 -3.81 11.59
N PRO A 200 16.07 -3.77 12.35
CA PRO A 200 16.59 -2.54 12.95
C PRO A 200 17.29 -1.68 11.89
N LEU A 201 16.59 -0.70 11.33
CA LEU A 201 17.19 0.29 10.44
C LEU A 201 17.85 1.42 11.23
N LEU A 202 19.17 1.62 11.07
CA LEU A 202 19.86 2.80 11.61
C LEU A 202 19.25 4.11 11.09
N ALA A 203 18.62 4.12 9.91
CA ALA A 203 17.90 5.28 9.39
C ALA A 203 16.61 5.63 10.19
N ARG A 204 16.08 4.69 10.99
CA ARG A 204 14.99 5.00 11.94
C ARG A 204 15.51 5.72 13.19
N LEU A 205 16.82 5.76 13.41
CA LEU A 205 17.42 6.61 14.43
C LEU A 205 17.63 7.99 13.80
N VAL A 206 16.79 8.95 14.18
CA VAL A 206 17.01 10.36 13.84
C VAL A 206 18.37 10.75 14.43
N LYS A 207 19.35 10.99 13.55
CA LYS A 207 20.54 11.71 13.97
C LYS A 207 20.13 13.18 14.08
N PRO A 208 20.24 13.82 15.26
CA PRO A 208 19.96 15.24 15.37
C PRO A 208 20.83 16.00 14.36
N TRP A 209 20.20 16.94 13.65
CA TRP A 209 20.89 17.72 12.63
C TRP A 209 22.06 18.46 13.29
N PRO A 210 23.30 18.33 12.78
CA PRO A 210 24.50 18.72 13.52
C PRO A 210 24.80 20.23 13.51
N GLY A 211 23.99 21.04 12.82
CA GLY A 211 24.20 22.49 12.75
C GLY A 211 23.31 23.27 13.71
N ILE A 212 23.72 24.52 13.98
CA ILE A 212 22.87 25.51 14.65
C ILE A 212 21.70 25.82 13.71
N VAL A 213 20.48 25.56 14.15
CA VAL A 213 19.30 26.06 13.45
C VAL A 213 19.17 27.53 13.80
N ASP A 214 19.65 28.41 12.92
CA ASP A 214 19.35 29.84 13.00
C ASP A 214 17.88 30.03 12.61
N VAL A 215 16.98 29.89 13.59
CA VAL A 215 15.60 30.32 13.45
C VAL A 215 15.58 31.82 13.71
N GLU A 216 15.64 32.62 12.65
CA GLU A 216 15.24 34.02 12.79
C GLU A 216 13.77 34.06 13.23
N PRO A 217 13.44 34.75 14.34
CA PRO A 217 12.06 34.87 14.77
C PRO A 217 11.26 35.57 13.68
N ILE A 218 10.08 35.03 13.36
CA ILE A 218 9.16 35.66 12.41
C ILE A 218 8.92 37.10 12.87
N PRO A 219 9.12 38.12 12.01
CA PRO A 219 8.89 39.50 12.39
C PRO A 219 7.45 39.67 12.86
N ALA A 220 7.28 40.37 13.97
CA ALA A 220 5.95 40.63 14.52
C ALA A 220 5.09 41.37 13.48
N PRO A 221 3.79 41.04 13.35
CA PRO A 221 2.89 41.84 12.53
C PRO A 221 2.85 43.28 13.07
N PRO A 222 2.72 44.29 12.20
CA PRO A 222 2.63 45.68 12.64
C PRO A 222 1.41 45.89 13.55
N GLU A 223 1.58 46.65 14.63
CA GLU A 223 0.48 46.97 15.54
C GLU A 223 -0.61 47.79 14.84
N PRO A 224 -1.90 47.52 15.09
CA PRO A 224 -2.98 48.30 14.52
C PRO A 224 -3.15 49.64 15.27
N ASP A 225 -2.89 50.72 14.52
CA ASP A 225 -3.49 52.06 14.62
C ASP A 225 -2.93 53.04 15.68
N GLU A 226 -1.88 53.79 15.31
CA GLU A 226 -1.86 55.22 15.65
C GLU A 226 -2.76 55.94 14.64
N ALA A 227 -4.00 56.14 15.07
CA ALA A 227 -5.05 56.84 14.34
C ALA A 227 -4.52 58.13 13.68
N ALA A 228 -4.74 58.23 12.37
CA ALA A 228 -4.63 59.48 11.64
C ALA A 228 -5.43 60.59 12.36
N PRO A 229 -4.92 61.83 12.50
CA PRO A 229 -5.68 62.91 13.10
C PRO A 229 -6.94 63.18 12.27
N GLN A 230 -8.11 63.09 12.89
CA GLN A 230 -9.36 63.58 12.31
C GLN A 230 -9.26 65.10 12.14
N GLU A 231 -9.28 65.57 10.88
CA GLU A 231 -9.55 66.98 10.57
C GLU A 231 -11.02 67.27 10.91
N ASP A 232 -11.24 68.02 11.99
CA ASP A 232 -12.53 68.63 12.31
C ASP A 232 -12.74 69.84 11.38
N GLY A 233 -13.86 69.82 10.66
CA GLY A 233 -14.30 70.91 9.82
C GLY A 233 -15.06 71.97 10.62
N SER A 234 -14.59 73.22 10.52
CA SER A 234 -15.42 74.42 10.64
C SER A 234 -14.84 75.53 9.77
#